data_AF-A0A1C5WFJ4-F1
#
_entry.id   AF-A0A1C5WFJ4-F1
#
_cell.length_a   1.000
_cell.length_b   1.000
_cell.length_c   1.000
_cell.angle_alpha   90.00
_cell.angle_beta   90.00
_cell.angle_gamma   90.00
#
_symmetry.space_group_name_H-M   'P 1'
#
loop_
_entity.id
_entity.type
_entity.pdbx_description
1 polymer ?
#
loop_
_entity_poly.entity_id
_entity_poly.type
_entity_poly.pdbx_seq_one_letter_code
_entity_poly.pdbx_strand_id
1 'polypeptide(L)' 'MNPLMMIGQMMKSGGNPQQIFQQMMGNNPAMNNPIMKNAFEMAKKGDSKGVEELARNLCKEKGINPDEAIAKVRQQLGM' A
#
# COMPACT_ATOMS: atom_id res chain seq x y z
N MET A 1 -4.07 -19.61 -16.02
CA MET A 1 -3.75 -20.04 -14.63
C MET A 1 -4.66 -19.27 -13.69
N ASN A 2 -5.29 -19.96 -12.73
CA ASN A 2 -6.36 -19.38 -11.91
C ASN A 2 -5.73 -18.60 -10.72
N PRO A 3 -6.09 -17.33 -10.47
CA PRO A 3 -5.47 -16.50 -9.42
C PRO A 3 -5.50 -17.11 -8.02
N LEU A 4 -6.54 -17.91 -7.74
CA LEU A 4 -6.72 -18.60 -6.46
C LEU A 4 -5.68 -19.72 -6.24
N MET A 5 -5.20 -20.38 -7.29
CA MET A 5 -4.12 -21.36 -7.17
C MET A 5 -2.77 -20.69 -6.85
N MET A 6 -2.53 -19.49 -7.37
CA MET A 6 -1.30 -18.74 -7.12
C MET A 6 -1.23 -18.25 -5.66
N ILE A 7 -2.34 -17.75 -5.14
CA ILE A 7 -2.48 -17.37 -3.73
C ILE A 7 -2.33 -18.60 -2.82
N GLY A 8 -2.94 -19.74 -3.21
CA GLY A 8 -2.83 -21.01 -2.49
C GLY A 8 -1.40 -21.56 -2.44
N GLN A 9 -0.61 -21.39 -3.51
CA GLN A 9 0.81 -21.76 -3.53
C GLN A 9 1.68 -20.82 -2.69
N MET A 10 1.42 -19.51 -2.71
CA MET A 10 2.14 -18.55 -1.87
C MET A 10 1.92 -18.79 -0.38
N MET A 11 0.68 -19.12 0.04
CA MET A 11 0.40 -19.44 1.43
C MET A 11 1.00 -20.78 1.86
N LYS A 12 1.00 -21.80 0.99
CA LYS A 12 1.58 -23.12 1.32
C LYS A 12 3.11 -23.13 1.40
N SER A 13 3.81 -22.27 0.66
CA SER A 13 5.28 -22.23 0.66
C SER A 13 5.89 -21.31 1.72
N GLY A 14 5.11 -20.82 2.69
CA GLY A 14 5.63 -19.86 3.69
C GLY A 14 6.06 -18.55 3.04
N GLY A 15 5.26 -18.05 2.09
CA GLY A 15 5.57 -16.87 1.28
C GLY A 15 6.07 -15.73 2.14
N ASN A 16 7.36 -15.43 1.99
CA ASN A 16 7.99 -14.35 2.71
C ASN A 16 7.20 -13.06 2.38
N PRO A 17 6.74 -12.28 3.36
CA PRO A 17 5.94 -11.07 3.11
C PRO A 17 6.58 -10.13 2.09
N GLN A 18 7.91 -10.15 1.96
CA GLN A 18 8.65 -9.44 0.92
C GLN A 18 8.29 -9.90 -0.52
N GLN A 19 8.07 -11.19 -0.75
CA GLN A 19 7.65 -11.74 -2.05
C GLN A 19 6.18 -11.45 -2.37
N ILE A 20 5.30 -11.56 -1.37
CA ILE A 20 3.89 -11.17 -1.51
C ILE A 20 3.81 -9.69 -1.89
N PHE A 21 4.59 -8.86 -1.20
CA PHE A 21 4.68 -7.44 -1.50
C PHE A 21 5.25 -7.21 -2.90
N GLN A 22 6.34 -7.86 -3.30
CA GLN A 22 6.91 -7.75 -4.66
C GLN A 22 5.94 -8.17 -5.77
N GLN A 23 5.13 -9.21 -5.56
CA GLN A 23 4.12 -9.60 -6.54
C GLN A 23 2.97 -8.59 -6.60
N MET A 24 2.55 -8.05 -5.46
CA MET A 24 1.56 -6.97 -5.41
C MET A 24 2.12 -5.70 -6.07
N MET A 25 3.41 -5.39 -5.90
CA MET A 25 4.09 -4.29 -6.57
C MET A 25 4.18 -4.49 -8.09
N GLY A 26 4.59 -5.68 -8.53
CA GLY A 26 4.80 -6.00 -9.93
C GLY A 26 3.51 -6.12 -10.74
N ASN A 27 2.39 -6.47 -10.10
CA ASN A 27 1.10 -6.69 -10.77
C ASN A 27 0.05 -5.60 -10.52
N ASN A 28 0.31 -4.61 -9.66
CA ASN A 28 -0.69 -3.58 -9.38
C ASN A 28 -0.44 -2.33 -10.26
N PRO A 29 -1.35 -1.99 -11.20
CA PRO A 29 -1.25 -0.78 -12.01
C PRO A 29 -1.14 0.49 -11.15
N ALA A 30 -1.65 0.46 -9.92
CA ALA A 30 -1.52 1.55 -8.96
C ALA A 30 -0.07 1.86 -8.59
N MET A 31 0.87 0.93 -8.76
CA MET A 31 2.28 1.17 -8.48
C MET A 31 3.06 1.78 -9.66
N ASN A 32 2.49 1.76 -10.86
CA ASN A 32 2.97 2.61 -11.96
C ASN A 32 2.65 4.09 -11.71
N ASN A 33 1.88 4.42 -10.67
CA ASN A 33 1.67 5.80 -10.26
C ASN A 33 2.92 6.32 -9.53
N PRO A 34 3.56 7.41 -10.00
CA PRO A 34 4.76 7.98 -9.39
C PRO A 34 4.56 8.37 -7.92
N ILE A 35 3.34 8.73 -7.52
CA ILE A 35 2.98 9.05 -6.13
C ILE A 35 3.11 7.80 -5.23
N MET A 36 2.60 6.65 -5.68
CA MET A 36 2.71 5.38 -4.95
C MET A 36 4.16 4.89 -4.88
N LYS A 37 4.93 5.05 -5.96
CA LYS A 37 6.35 4.70 -5.97
C LYS A 37 7.14 5.53 -4.95
N ASN A 38 6.91 6.84 -4.91
CA ASN A 38 7.56 7.73 -3.95
C ASN A 38 7.16 7.41 -2.50
N ALA A 39 5.85 7.21 -2.25
CA ALA A 39 5.35 6.80 -0.94
C ALA A 39 5.98 5.48 -0.48
N PHE A 40 6.11 4.52 -1.40
CA PHE A 40 6.72 3.23 -1.09
C PHE A 40 8.23 3.34 -0.79
N GLU A 41 8.97 4.14 -1.55
CA GLU A 41 10.39 4.39 -1.28
C GLU A 41 10.60 5.10 0.07
N MET A 42 9.75 6.06 0.41
CA MET A 42 9.75 6.72 1.73
C MET A 42 9.45 5.73 2.85
N ALA A 43 8.41 4.92 2.71
CA ALA A 43 8.06 3.88 3.67
C ALA A 43 9.21 2.87 3.87
N LYS A 44 9.85 2.43 2.78
CA LYS A 44 11.02 1.54 2.82
C LYS A 44 12.20 2.13 3.58
N LYS A 45 12.39 3.45 3.49
CA LYS A 45 13.44 4.18 4.22
C LYS A 45 13.05 4.47 5.69
N GLY A 46 11.85 4.09 6.12
CA GLY A 46 11.32 4.39 7.45
C GLY A 46 10.77 5.81 7.59
N ASP A 47 10.64 6.56 6.48
CA ASP A 47 10.15 7.93 6.47
C ASP A 47 8.63 7.99 6.57
N SER A 48 8.14 7.68 7.77
CA SER A 48 6.71 7.66 8.08
C SER A 48 6.07 9.05 7.95
N LYS A 49 6.85 10.12 8.20
CA LYS A 49 6.37 11.51 8.10
C LYS A 49 6.17 11.92 6.64
N GLY A 50 7.11 11.61 5.75
CA GLY A 50 6.99 11.91 4.32
C GLY A 50 5.81 11.17 3.68
N VAL A 51 5.56 9.92 4.10
CA VAL A 51 4.38 9.15 3.66
C VAL A 51 3.08 9.78 4.17
N GLU A 52 3.03 10.22 5.43
CA GLU A 52 1.86 10.90 5.98
C GLU A 52 1.59 12.22 5.26
N GLU A 53 2.61 13.02 5.01
CA GLU A 53 2.46 14.30 4.30
C GLU A 53 1.95 14.09 2.87
N LEU A 54 2.49 13.10 2.16
CA LEU A 54 2.03 12.72 0.83
C LEU A 54 0.57 12.25 0.84
N ALA A 55 0.17 11.44 1.83
CA ALA A 55 -1.22 11.02 2.00
C ALA A 55 -2.14 12.21 2.29
N ARG A 56 -1.71 13.14 3.16
CA ARG A 56 -2.46 14.37 3.48
C ARG A 56 -2.63 15.27 2.28
N ASN A 57 -1.58 15.46 1.49
CA ASN A 57 -1.62 16.27 0.27
C ASN A 57 -2.53 15.64 -0.79
N LEU A 58 -2.44 14.33 -0.97
CA LEU A 58 -3.33 13.60 -1.89
C LEU A 58 -4.81 13.71 -1.47
N CYS A 59 -5.11 13.62 -0.17
CA CYS A 59 -6.47 13.82 0.33
C CYS A 59 -6.96 15.24 0.02
N LYS A 60 -6.15 16.26 0.31
CA LYS A 60 -6.48 17.66 0.00
C LYS A 60 -6.72 17.90 -1.49
N GLU A 61 -5.88 17.38 -2.37
CA GLU A 61 -6.06 17.47 -3.83
C GLU A 61 -7.36 16.82 -4.31
N LYS A 62 -7.81 15.76 -3.63
CA LYS A 62 -9.06 15.07 -3.93
C LYS A 62 -10.28 15.69 -3.24
N GLY A 63 -10.11 16.76 -2.46
CA GLY A 63 -11.18 17.35 -1.64
C GLY A 63 -11.64 16.44 -0.49
N ILE A 64 -10.81 15.47 -0.10
CA ILE A 64 -11.06 14.54 0.99
C ILE A 64 -10.42 15.12 2.25
N ASN A 65 -11.15 15.09 3.37
CA ASN A 65 -10.57 15.44 4.65
C ASN A 65 -9.55 14.35 5.08
N PRO A 66 -8.25 14.68 5.18
CA PRO A 66 -7.22 13.69 5.50
C PRO A 66 -7.43 13.04 6.86
N ASP A 67 -7.92 13.78 7.86
CA ASP A 67 -8.10 13.24 9.20
C ASP A 67 -9.24 12.21 9.25
N GLU A 68 -10.32 12.45 8.49
CA GLU A 68 -11.40 11.48 8.32
C GLU A 68 -10.95 10.25 7.53
N ALA A 69 -10.12 10.44 6.49
CA ALA A 69 -9.58 9.33 5.71
C ALA A 69 -8.67 8.44 6.59
N ILE A 70 -7.80 9.05 7.39
CA ILE A 70 -6.92 8.34 8.33
C ILE A 70 -7.76 7.60 9.38
N ALA A 71 -8.78 8.24 9.94
CA ALA A 71 -9.67 7.61 10.93
C ALA A 71 -10.40 6.39 10.35
N LYS A 72 -10.91 6.49 9.11
CA LYS A 72 -11.54 5.36 8.41
C LYS A 72 -10.56 4.22 8.15
N VAL A 73 -9.34 4.54 7.71
CA VAL A 73 -8.30 3.52 7.50
C VAL A 73 -7.93 2.83 8.82
N ARG A 74 -7.77 3.58 9.92
CA ARG A 74 -7.50 3.00 11.25
C ARG A 74 -8.61 2.06 11.68
N GLN A 75 -9.87 2.49 11.55
CA GLN A 75 -11.04 1.67 11.86
C GLN A 75 -11.10 0.39 11.00
N GLN A 76 -10.77 0.46 9.71
CA GLN A 76 -10.72 -0.71 8.82
C GLN A 76 -9.59 -1.68 9.16
N LEU A 77 -8.48 -1.16 9.69
CA LEU A 77 -7.36 -1.98 10.16
C LEU A 77 -7.56 -2.52 11.59
N GLY A 78 -8.70 -2.20 12.22
CA GLY A 78 -9.00 -2.63 13.59
C GLY A 78 -8.11 -1.99 14.66
N MET A 79 -7.54 -0.81 14.35
CA MET A 79 -6.74 0.01 15.27
C MET A 79 -7.56 1.10 15.95
#